data_AF-A0A2W5K7S9-F1
#
_entry.id   AF-A0A2W5K7S9-F1
#
_cell.length_a   1.000
_cell.length_b   1.000
_cell.length_c   1.000
_cell.angle_alpha   90.00
_cell.angle_beta   90.00
_cell.angle_gamma   90.00
#
_symmetry.space_group_name_H-M   'P 1'
#
loop_
_entity.id
_entity.type
_entity.pdbx_description
1 polymer ?
#
loop_
_entity_poly.entity_id
_entity_poly.type
_entity_poly.pdbx_seq_one_letter_code
_entity_poly.pdbx_strand_id
1 'polypeptide(L)'
;MNPFVDLRRLPLRCLCAGLVSIAVAVAAPAAAAPQLPDFVYQGRLEQSGAPANGLFDLTFALFDAPEGGNPVGATITEADFPVSDGLFSVSLSFPGAFTGTQLYLQVTVEGTPMLPRQAVATAPVAQFTLSGAIGGAAGGDLAGSYPNPTLRDGAVVNAKIASGAVSNTKLATDSVSSSKISASAVNTSELADDAVTSDKIANGAVVTAAIASDSITRSKIAGGYSNGAITATVGGNTCRDYDVGVGGAEVNDVVFFSLQSAASLTQNMLIQPLRVPSAGLVTLRVCNLASTTQSTGNIGVYILTMR
;
A
#
# COMPACT_ATOMS: atom_id res chain seq x y z
N MET A 1 66.91 -1.93 -24.02
CA MET A 1 67.81 -1.79 -25.19
C MET A 1 66.94 -1.82 -26.44
N ASN A 2 66.76 -0.66 -27.07
CA ASN A 2 66.23 -0.57 -28.45
C ASN A 2 67.27 -1.16 -29.43
N PRO A 3 66.85 -1.52 -30.65
CA PRO A 3 67.11 -0.57 -31.72
C PRO A 3 65.93 -0.32 -32.67
N PHE A 4 65.92 0.92 -33.15
CA PHE A 4 65.15 1.48 -34.24
C PHE A 4 65.51 0.84 -35.60
N VAL A 5 64.53 0.75 -36.52
CA VAL A 5 64.74 1.08 -37.94
C VAL A 5 63.50 1.81 -38.50
N ASP A 6 63.77 2.97 -39.08
CA ASP A 6 62.92 3.95 -39.78
C ASP A 6 62.70 3.57 -41.24
N LEU A 7 61.49 3.76 -41.80
CA LEU A 7 61.26 3.78 -43.26
C LEU A 7 60.17 4.81 -43.63
N ARG A 8 60.70 5.93 -44.13
CA ARG A 8 60.09 7.11 -44.74
C ARG A 8 59.23 6.84 -46.00
N ARG A 9 58.15 7.64 -46.12
CA ARG A 9 57.66 8.44 -47.28
C ARG A 9 56.85 7.83 -48.47
N LEU A 10 55.65 8.42 -48.62
CA LEU A 10 54.88 8.83 -49.84
C LEU A 10 54.16 7.77 -50.70
N PRO A 11 53.14 8.12 -51.55
CA PRO A 11 52.08 9.14 -51.46
C PRO A 11 50.69 8.60 -51.90
N LEU A 12 49.58 8.94 -51.20
CA LEU A 12 48.23 8.55 -51.67
C LEU A 12 47.55 9.72 -52.40
N ARG A 13 47.53 9.62 -53.73
CA ARG A 13 46.84 10.54 -54.65
C ARG A 13 45.33 10.27 -54.64
N CYS A 14 44.58 11.37 -54.69
CA CYS A 14 43.16 11.51 -54.99
C CYS A 14 42.56 10.40 -55.86
N LEU A 15 41.52 9.74 -55.35
CA LEU A 15 40.45 9.21 -56.17
C LEU A 15 39.11 9.79 -55.67
N CYS A 16 38.56 10.71 -56.46
CA CYS A 16 37.22 11.25 -56.27
C CYS A 16 36.18 10.18 -56.60
N ALA A 17 35.41 9.72 -55.62
CA ALA A 17 34.17 8.99 -55.83
C ALA A 17 33.02 9.84 -55.26
N GLY A 18 32.26 10.47 -56.16
CA GLY A 18 31.16 11.36 -55.82
C GLY A 18 29.97 10.58 -55.25
N LEU A 19 29.65 10.83 -53.98
CA LEU A 19 28.36 10.48 -53.38
C LEU A 19 27.38 11.63 -53.62
N VAL A 20 26.51 11.47 -54.63
CA VAL A 20 25.35 12.34 -54.84
C VAL A 20 24.34 12.04 -53.74
N SER A 21 24.24 12.94 -52.76
CA SER A 21 23.25 12.88 -51.69
C SER A 21 21.98 13.59 -52.18
N ILE A 22 20.95 12.84 -52.57
CA ILE A 22 19.63 13.39 -52.89
C ILE A 22 18.95 13.76 -51.57
N ALA A 23 18.91 15.06 -51.26
CA ALA A 23 18.10 15.60 -50.18
C ALA A 23 16.64 15.69 -50.65
N VAL A 24 15.78 14.80 -50.14
CA VAL A 24 14.33 14.91 -50.33
C VAL A 24 13.83 15.99 -49.37
N ALA A 25 13.55 17.18 -49.89
CA ALA A 25 12.83 18.21 -49.16
C ALA A 25 11.35 17.79 -49.06
N VAL A 26 10.94 17.30 -47.89
CA VAL A 26 9.53 17.15 -47.56
C VAL A 26 8.98 18.56 -47.31
N ALA A 27 8.39 19.17 -48.33
CA ALA A 27 7.57 20.36 -48.15
C ALA A 27 6.31 19.93 -47.37
N ALA A 28 6.29 20.23 -46.07
CA ALA A 28 5.03 20.19 -45.33
C ALA A 28 4.06 21.18 -45.98
N PRO A 29 2.79 20.84 -46.20
CA PRO A 29 1.81 21.84 -46.55
C PRO A 29 1.73 22.83 -45.38
N ALA A 30 1.99 24.10 -45.65
CA ALA A 30 1.66 25.17 -44.73
C ALA A 30 0.13 25.14 -44.56
N ALA A 31 -0.33 24.50 -43.48
CA ALA A 31 -1.69 24.67 -43.03
C ALA A 31 -1.82 26.11 -42.54
N ALA A 32 -2.24 27.02 -43.43
CA ALA A 32 -2.72 28.32 -43.01
C ALA A 32 -3.98 28.06 -42.19
N ALA A 33 -3.84 28.06 -40.86
CA ALA A 33 -4.99 28.16 -39.98
C ALA A 33 -5.75 29.43 -40.37
N PRO A 34 -7.11 29.44 -40.33
CA PRO A 34 -7.85 30.68 -40.45
C PRO A 34 -7.40 31.59 -39.31
N GLN A 35 -6.56 32.57 -39.63
CA GLN A 35 -6.26 33.63 -38.69
C GLN A 35 -7.52 34.45 -38.55
N LEU A 36 -8.13 34.34 -37.37
CA LEU A 36 -9.03 35.38 -36.91
C LEU A 36 -8.29 36.73 -37.06
N PRO A 37 -8.98 37.81 -37.44
CA PRO A 37 -8.33 39.11 -37.45
C PRO A 37 -7.74 39.39 -36.07
N ASP A 38 -6.54 39.94 -36.04
CA ASP A 38 -5.89 40.29 -34.78
C ASP A 38 -6.72 41.38 -34.08
N PHE A 39 -7.28 42.31 -34.88
CA PHE A 39 -8.25 43.30 -34.44
C PHE A 39 -9.06 43.86 -35.60
N VAL A 40 -10.18 44.52 -35.29
CA VAL A 40 -10.97 45.31 -36.25
C VAL A 40 -10.57 46.77 -36.11
N TYR A 41 -10.21 47.41 -37.22
CA TYR A 41 -9.93 48.84 -37.31
C TYR A 41 -11.17 49.59 -37.81
N GLN A 42 -11.61 50.59 -37.06
CA GLN A 42 -12.72 51.46 -37.44
C GLN A 42 -12.22 52.89 -37.53
N GLY A 43 -12.54 53.57 -38.64
CA GLY A 43 -12.11 54.94 -38.90
C GLY A 43 -13.23 55.79 -39.48
N ARG A 44 -13.04 57.11 -39.40
CA ARG A 44 -13.85 58.11 -40.11
C ARG A 44 -12.97 58.90 -41.06
N LEU A 45 -13.31 58.92 -42.34
CA LEU A 45 -12.71 59.78 -43.36
C LEU A 45 -13.58 61.03 -43.55
N GLU A 46 -12.92 62.17 -43.59
CA GLU A 46 -13.51 63.45 -43.95
C GLU A 46 -12.81 64.01 -45.18
N GLN A 47 -13.59 64.56 -46.11
CA GLN A 47 -13.10 65.26 -47.28
C GLN A 47 -13.66 66.68 -47.25
N SER A 48 -12.78 67.68 -47.21
CA SER A 48 -13.15 69.10 -47.12
C SER A 48 -14.08 69.45 -45.95
N GLY A 49 -13.94 68.75 -44.82
CA GLY A 49 -14.73 68.97 -43.60
C GLY A 49 -16.11 68.31 -43.59
N ALA A 50 -16.46 67.52 -44.61
CA ALA A 50 -17.67 66.69 -44.64
C ALA A 50 -17.30 65.19 -44.66
N PRO A 51 -18.18 64.28 -44.18
CA PRO A 51 -17.93 62.84 -44.25
C PRO A 51 -17.73 62.36 -45.69
N ALA A 52 -16.66 61.62 -45.93
CA ALA A 52 -16.34 61.10 -47.26
C ALA A 52 -17.30 59.97 -47.67
N ASN A 53 -17.68 59.91 -48.94
CA ASN A 53 -18.54 58.87 -49.48
C ASN A 53 -17.98 58.40 -50.84
N GLY A 54 -17.89 57.09 -51.05
CA GLY A 54 -17.36 56.52 -52.30
C GLY A 54 -16.39 55.38 -52.04
N LEU A 55 -15.65 55.01 -53.09
CA LEU A 55 -14.60 53.99 -53.04
C LEU A 55 -13.25 54.67 -52.81
N PHE A 56 -12.45 54.14 -51.89
CA PHE A 56 -11.13 54.67 -51.55
C PHE A 56 -10.11 53.54 -51.46
N ASP A 57 -8.91 53.78 -51.96
CA ASP A 57 -7.77 52.88 -51.74
C ASP A 57 -7.22 53.07 -50.32
N LEU A 58 -7.40 52.05 -49.47
CA LEU A 58 -6.93 52.05 -48.10
C LEU A 58 -5.74 51.10 -47.95
N THR A 59 -4.66 51.58 -47.33
CA THR A 59 -3.49 50.75 -47.02
C THR A 59 -3.12 50.86 -45.54
N PHE A 60 -2.87 49.72 -44.92
CA PHE A 60 -2.58 49.55 -43.50
C PHE A 60 -1.21 48.89 -43.31
N ALA A 61 -0.32 49.52 -42.56
CA ALA A 61 0.99 48.96 -42.24
C ALA A 61 1.34 49.23 -40.76
N LEU A 62 1.92 48.25 -40.09
CA LEU A 62 2.47 48.42 -38.74
C LEU A 62 3.92 48.88 -38.82
N PHE A 63 4.32 49.71 -37.86
CA PHE A 63 5.67 50.22 -37.69
C PHE A 63 6.12 50.12 -36.23
N ASP A 64 7.44 50.03 -36.04
CA ASP A 64 8.09 49.99 -34.72
C ASP A 64 8.23 51.38 -34.04
N ALA A 65 7.83 52.47 -34.71
CA ALA A 65 7.92 53.84 -34.22
C ALA A 65 6.72 54.73 -34.64
N PRO A 66 6.38 55.78 -33.86
CA PRO A 66 5.25 56.67 -34.16
C PRO A 66 5.47 57.54 -35.41
N GLU A 67 6.72 57.88 -35.70
CA GLU A 67 7.19 58.58 -36.91
C GLU A 67 8.45 57.86 -37.43
N GLY A 68 8.64 57.78 -38.74
CA GLY A 68 9.78 57.04 -39.32
C GLY A 68 9.66 55.51 -39.12
N GLY A 69 10.67 54.87 -38.55
CA GLY A 69 10.65 53.44 -38.19
C GLY A 69 10.67 52.44 -39.35
N ASN A 70 10.78 51.16 -39.00
CA ASN A 70 10.72 50.05 -39.95
C ASN A 70 9.31 49.45 -39.99
N PRO A 71 8.82 49.00 -41.16
CA PRO A 71 7.57 48.27 -41.23
C PRO A 71 7.70 46.90 -40.55
N VAL A 72 6.67 46.49 -39.83
CA VAL A 72 6.59 45.21 -39.10
C VAL A 72 5.44 44.38 -39.67
N GLY A 73 5.76 43.22 -40.23
CA GLY A 73 4.76 42.36 -40.89
C GLY A 73 4.39 42.81 -42.30
N ALA A 74 3.37 42.16 -42.88
CA ALA A 74 2.90 42.47 -44.23
C ALA A 74 2.00 43.72 -44.25
N THR A 75 2.11 44.54 -45.30
CA THR A 75 1.16 45.62 -45.57
C THR A 75 -0.15 45.04 -46.10
N ILE A 76 -1.27 45.51 -45.58
CA ILE A 76 -2.62 45.14 -46.01
C ILE A 76 -3.15 46.27 -46.90
N THR A 77 -3.60 45.94 -48.11
CA THR A 77 -4.17 46.91 -49.05
C THR A 77 -5.56 46.48 -49.43
N GLU A 78 -6.52 47.38 -49.26
CA GLU A 78 -7.92 47.26 -49.63
C GLU A 78 -8.19 48.28 -50.74
N ALA A 79 -8.10 47.84 -51.98
CA ALA A 79 -8.36 48.68 -53.14
C ALA A 79 -9.88 48.91 -53.30
N ASP A 80 -10.27 50.09 -53.76
CA ASP A 80 -11.66 50.48 -53.99
C ASP A 80 -12.58 50.18 -52.78
N PHE A 81 -12.11 50.41 -51.54
CA PHE A 81 -12.86 50.09 -50.33
C PHE A 81 -14.06 51.05 -50.14
N PRO A 82 -15.28 50.54 -49.93
CA PRO A 82 -16.45 51.39 -49.78
C PRO A 82 -16.46 52.12 -48.43
N VAL A 83 -16.59 53.44 -48.50
CA VAL A 83 -16.77 54.33 -47.35
C VAL A 83 -18.12 55.01 -47.45
N SER A 84 -18.91 54.93 -46.39
CA SER A 84 -20.27 55.46 -46.32
C SER A 84 -20.43 56.31 -45.07
N ASP A 85 -20.93 57.54 -45.25
CA ASP A 85 -21.02 58.56 -44.19
C ASP A 85 -19.69 58.76 -43.43
N GLY A 86 -18.58 58.71 -44.19
CA GLY A 86 -17.22 58.77 -43.68
C GLY A 86 -16.75 57.52 -42.94
N LEU A 87 -17.61 56.59 -42.57
CA LEU A 87 -17.25 55.45 -41.74
C LEU A 87 -16.76 54.25 -42.55
N PHE A 88 -15.76 53.56 -42.01
CA PHE A 88 -15.27 52.29 -42.53
C PHE A 88 -14.83 51.36 -41.40
N SER A 89 -14.86 50.05 -41.65
CA SER A 89 -14.45 49.01 -40.71
C SER A 89 -13.70 47.91 -41.45
N VAL A 90 -12.43 47.69 -41.11
CA VAL A 90 -11.57 46.68 -41.76
C VAL A 90 -11.07 45.69 -40.71
N SER A 91 -11.11 44.41 -41.05
CA SER A 91 -10.53 43.35 -40.21
C SER A 91 -9.06 43.20 -40.58
N LEU A 92 -8.14 43.47 -39.66
CA LEU A 92 -6.70 43.46 -39.91
C LEU A 92 -6.03 42.24 -39.26
N SER A 93 -5.13 41.58 -40.00
CA SER A 93 -4.34 40.45 -39.51
C SER A 93 -2.88 40.61 -39.90
N PHE A 94 -2.00 40.67 -38.88
CA PHE A 94 -0.55 40.80 -38.98
C PHE A 94 0.12 39.60 -38.26
N PRO A 95 0.13 38.41 -38.91
CA PRO A 95 0.65 37.19 -38.33
C PRO A 95 2.05 37.37 -37.73
N GLY A 96 2.18 37.10 -36.43
CA GLY A 96 3.46 37.16 -35.73
C GLY A 96 4.06 38.55 -35.50
N ALA A 97 3.37 39.64 -35.88
CA ALA A 97 3.86 40.99 -35.64
C ALA A 97 3.87 41.35 -34.14
N PHE A 98 2.88 40.87 -33.39
CA PHE A 98 2.71 41.19 -31.97
C PHE A 98 3.56 40.30 -31.06
N THR A 99 4.81 40.71 -30.83
CA THR A 99 5.80 39.99 -29.99
C THR A 99 5.99 40.59 -28.59
N GLY A 100 5.19 41.59 -28.22
CA GLY A 100 5.30 42.33 -26.95
C GLY A 100 6.00 43.69 -27.07
N THR A 101 6.46 44.07 -28.27
CA THR A 101 6.95 45.43 -28.56
C THR A 101 5.78 46.33 -28.98
N GLN A 102 5.80 47.61 -28.58
CA GLN A 102 4.79 48.60 -29.01
C GLN A 102 4.87 48.83 -30.52
N LEU A 103 3.74 48.72 -31.21
CA LEU A 103 3.63 48.97 -32.65
C LEU A 103 2.67 50.13 -32.95
N TYR A 104 2.82 50.74 -34.11
CA TYR A 104 2.05 51.89 -34.57
C TYR A 104 1.44 51.60 -35.94
N LEU A 105 0.14 51.72 -36.07
CA LEU A 105 -0.60 51.55 -37.33
C LEU A 105 -0.57 52.84 -38.14
N GLN A 106 -0.04 52.76 -39.35
CA GLN A 106 -0.18 53.77 -40.39
C GLN A 106 -1.35 53.41 -41.29
N VAL A 107 -2.28 54.35 -41.45
CA VAL A 107 -3.33 54.30 -42.46
C VAL A 107 -2.91 55.22 -43.61
N THR A 108 -3.02 54.75 -44.83
CA THR A 108 -2.73 55.52 -46.05
C THR A 108 -3.99 55.50 -46.91
N VAL A 109 -4.45 56.67 -47.34
CA VAL A 109 -5.68 56.85 -48.13
C VAL A 109 -5.28 57.50 -49.44
N GLU A 110 -5.62 56.89 -50.58
CA GLU A 110 -5.25 57.42 -51.92
C GLU A 110 -3.74 57.73 -52.03
N GLY A 111 -2.90 56.83 -51.49
CA GLY A 111 -1.45 56.98 -51.46
C GLY A 111 -0.90 58.02 -50.47
N THR A 112 -1.75 58.72 -49.71
CA THR A 112 -1.33 59.73 -48.72
C THR A 112 -1.36 59.16 -47.29
N PRO A 113 -0.22 59.10 -46.57
CA PRO A 113 -0.18 58.68 -45.17
C PRO A 113 -0.95 59.62 -44.25
N MET A 114 -1.83 59.06 -43.42
CA MET A 114 -2.51 59.78 -42.35
C MET A 114 -1.63 59.74 -41.08
N LEU A 115 -0.97 60.87 -40.79
CA LEU A 115 -0.15 61.06 -39.59
C LEU A 115 -0.91 61.89 -38.55
N PRO A 116 -0.64 61.71 -37.23
CA PRO A 116 0.31 60.76 -36.64
C PRO A 116 -0.19 59.31 -36.70
N ARG A 117 0.73 58.35 -36.68
CA ARG A 117 0.37 56.93 -36.62
C ARG A 117 -0.32 56.61 -35.30
N GLN A 118 -1.28 55.69 -35.34
CA GLN A 118 -2.04 55.29 -34.17
C GLN A 118 -1.33 54.16 -33.44
N ALA A 119 -1.06 54.32 -32.13
CA ALA A 119 -0.48 53.24 -31.33
C ALA A 119 -1.46 52.06 -31.25
N VAL A 120 -0.98 50.86 -31.59
CA VAL A 120 -1.74 49.62 -31.42
C VAL A 120 -1.41 49.06 -30.05
N ALA A 121 -2.34 49.18 -29.11
CA ALA A 121 -2.15 48.60 -27.79
C ALA A 121 -2.01 47.08 -27.93
N THR A 122 -0.96 46.50 -27.36
CA THR A 122 -0.85 45.04 -27.29
C THR A 122 -1.97 44.53 -26.40
N ALA A 123 -3.01 43.93 -26.98
CA ALA A 123 -3.89 43.05 -26.22
C ALA A 123 -2.99 41.98 -25.57
N PRO A 124 -3.21 41.58 -24.30
CA PRO A 124 -2.35 40.59 -23.65
C PRO A 124 -2.34 39.29 -24.45
N VAL A 125 -1.26 39.05 -25.19
CA VAL A 125 -1.05 37.81 -25.94
C VAL A 125 -0.53 36.79 -24.93
N ALA A 126 -1.32 35.76 -24.62
CA ALA A 126 -0.80 34.59 -23.92
C ALA A 126 0.10 33.82 -24.90
N GLN A 127 1.41 34.11 -24.91
CA GLN A 127 2.40 33.40 -25.73
C GLN A 127 2.60 31.93 -25.29
N PHE A 128 2.05 31.53 -24.14
CA PHE A 128 2.08 30.16 -23.64
C PHE A 128 0.66 29.64 -23.40
N THR A 129 0.43 28.38 -23.81
CA THR A 129 -0.89 27.75 -23.90
C THR A 129 -1.51 27.43 -22.53
N LEU A 130 -2.84 27.39 -22.49
CA LEU A 130 -3.66 26.96 -21.34
C LEU A 130 -3.55 25.45 -21.03
N SER A 131 -2.71 24.69 -21.77
CA SER A 131 -2.48 23.26 -21.56
C SER A 131 -0.98 22.97 -21.61
N GLY A 132 -0.25 23.47 -20.61
CA GLY A 132 1.06 22.93 -20.29
C GLY A 132 0.86 21.68 -19.44
N ALA A 133 1.19 20.50 -19.97
CA ALA A 133 1.37 19.33 -19.11
C ALA A 133 2.35 19.74 -18.00
N ILE A 134 1.95 19.57 -16.74
CA ILE A 134 2.83 19.89 -15.62
C ILE A 134 4.06 18.99 -15.78
N GLY A 135 5.19 19.61 -16.08
CA GLY A 135 6.47 18.93 -16.34
C GLY A 135 7.51 19.41 -15.32
N GLY A 136 8.54 18.59 -15.12
CA GLY A 136 9.62 18.88 -14.19
C GLY A 136 9.71 17.88 -13.03
N ALA A 137 10.77 18.01 -12.24
CA ALA A 137 11.08 17.10 -11.14
C ALA A 137 10.05 17.21 -10.00
N ALA A 138 9.65 16.06 -9.46
CA ALA A 138 8.78 16.00 -8.29
C ALA A 138 9.58 16.28 -6.99
N GLY A 139 8.95 16.99 -6.06
CA GLY A 139 9.54 17.37 -4.76
C GLY A 139 9.02 16.52 -3.58
N GLY A 140 9.59 16.76 -2.40
CA GLY A 140 9.14 16.15 -1.14
C GLY A 140 9.27 14.63 -1.11
N ASP A 141 8.16 13.96 -0.81
CA ASP A 141 8.03 12.49 -0.69
C ASP A 141 8.03 11.75 -2.04
N LEU A 142 7.96 12.51 -3.13
CA LEU A 142 7.84 11.98 -4.47
C LEU A 142 9.20 11.98 -5.19
N ALA A 143 9.42 10.96 -6.02
CA ALA A 143 10.56 10.79 -6.91
C ALA A 143 10.10 10.87 -8.38
N GLY A 144 11.05 11.10 -9.29
CA GLY A 144 10.77 11.16 -10.73
C GLY A 144 10.28 12.54 -11.19
N SER A 145 9.48 12.56 -12.26
CA SER A 145 8.98 13.79 -12.89
C SER A 145 7.47 13.71 -13.13
N TYR A 146 6.82 14.87 -13.13
CA TYR A 146 5.42 14.99 -13.49
C TYR A 146 5.17 14.57 -14.95
N PRO A 147 3.98 14.01 -15.26
CA PRO A 147 2.78 13.92 -14.41
C PRO A 147 2.69 12.68 -13.51
N ASN A 148 3.60 11.70 -13.66
CA ASN A 148 3.51 10.40 -12.96
C ASN A 148 4.70 10.15 -12.02
N PRO A 149 4.90 10.96 -10.97
CA PRO A 149 5.93 10.67 -9.99
C PRO A 149 5.57 9.43 -9.15
N THR A 150 6.57 8.81 -8.56
CA THR A 150 6.40 7.68 -7.62
C THR A 150 6.71 8.13 -6.19
N LEU A 151 6.37 7.31 -5.20
CA LEU A 151 6.88 7.53 -3.84
C LEU A 151 8.38 7.23 -3.78
N ARG A 152 9.11 8.00 -2.99
CA ARG A 152 10.50 7.69 -2.62
C ARG A 152 10.55 6.51 -1.66
N ASP A 153 11.66 5.78 -1.68
CA ASP A 153 11.94 4.74 -0.70
C ASP A 153 11.92 5.33 0.73
N GLY A 154 11.17 4.67 1.63
CA GLY A 154 11.00 5.14 3.00
C GLY A 154 10.15 6.41 3.17
N ALA A 155 9.51 6.92 2.11
CA ALA A 155 8.67 8.12 2.20
C ALA A 155 7.50 7.93 3.18
N VAL A 156 6.93 6.73 3.23
CA VAL A 156 5.83 6.37 4.13
C VAL A 156 6.41 5.93 5.48
N VAL A 157 6.46 6.86 6.42
CA VAL A 157 6.89 6.64 7.80
C VAL A 157 5.68 6.56 8.74
N ASN A 158 5.88 6.06 9.97
CA ASN A 158 4.80 5.92 10.97
C ASN A 158 3.96 7.19 11.16
N ALA A 159 4.59 8.37 11.20
CA ALA A 159 3.89 9.64 11.37
C ALA A 159 2.94 10.01 10.21
N LYS A 160 3.11 9.39 9.04
CA LYS A 160 2.24 9.58 7.85
C LYS A 160 1.15 8.51 7.73
N ILE A 161 1.13 7.53 8.64
CA ILE A 161 0.10 6.50 8.72
C ILE A 161 -0.81 6.86 9.89
N ALA A 162 -2.04 7.29 9.60
CA ALA A 162 -3.01 7.58 10.63
C ALA A 162 -3.35 6.33 11.46
N SER A 163 -3.74 6.52 12.73
CA SER A 163 -4.19 5.41 13.58
C SER A 163 -5.36 4.66 12.93
N GLY A 164 -5.27 3.33 12.88
CA GLY A 164 -6.26 2.47 12.23
C GLY A 164 -6.25 2.50 10.69
N ALA A 165 -5.32 3.23 10.04
CA ALA A 165 -5.28 3.31 8.58
C ALA A 165 -4.94 1.96 7.91
N VAL A 166 -4.26 1.05 8.61
CA VAL A 166 -4.00 -0.32 8.15
C VAL A 166 -4.98 -1.26 8.85
N SER A 167 -6.05 -1.63 8.14
CA SER A 167 -7.06 -2.60 8.59
C SER A 167 -6.70 -4.02 8.14
N ASN A 168 -7.36 -5.03 8.71
CA ASN A 168 -7.15 -6.43 8.31
C ASN A 168 -7.34 -6.66 6.80
N THR A 169 -8.30 -5.98 6.17
CA THR A 169 -8.55 -6.05 4.72
C THR A 169 -7.41 -5.50 3.85
N LYS A 170 -6.49 -4.71 4.43
CA LYS A 170 -5.31 -4.16 3.75
C LYS A 170 -4.07 -5.04 3.95
N LEU A 171 -4.15 -6.04 4.83
CA LEU A 171 -3.10 -7.02 5.04
C LEU A 171 -3.42 -8.26 4.21
N ALA A 172 -2.49 -8.66 3.33
CA ALA A 172 -2.60 -9.92 2.63
C ALA A 172 -2.45 -11.09 3.62
N THR A 173 -3.03 -12.24 3.28
CA THR A 173 -2.82 -13.50 4.02
C THR A 173 -1.32 -13.77 4.18
N ASP A 174 -0.92 -14.19 5.38
CA ASP A 174 0.47 -14.50 5.77
C ASP A 174 1.48 -13.35 5.63
N SER A 175 1.03 -12.11 5.41
CA SER A 175 1.92 -10.94 5.31
C SER A 175 2.65 -10.59 6.63
N VAL A 176 2.09 -11.02 7.77
CA VAL A 176 2.69 -10.83 9.10
C VAL A 176 3.31 -12.15 9.55
N SER A 177 4.61 -12.32 9.27
CA SER A 177 5.37 -13.48 9.75
C SER A 177 5.75 -13.33 11.22
N SER A 178 6.15 -14.44 11.87
CA SER A 178 6.60 -14.43 13.28
C SER A 178 7.69 -13.40 13.56
N SER A 179 8.59 -13.16 12.61
CA SER A 179 9.65 -12.14 12.72
C SER A 179 9.13 -10.69 12.82
N LYS A 180 7.88 -10.45 12.43
CA LYS A 180 7.21 -9.15 12.51
C LYS A 180 6.42 -8.96 13.81
N ILE A 181 6.29 -10.01 14.61
CA ILE A 181 5.62 -10.01 15.91
C ILE A 181 6.70 -9.92 16.98
N SER A 182 6.74 -8.80 17.70
CA SER A 182 7.67 -8.63 18.82
C SER A 182 7.41 -9.66 19.92
N ALA A 183 8.45 -10.00 20.68
CA ALA A 183 8.30 -10.84 21.86
C ALA A 183 7.23 -10.25 22.80
N SER A 184 6.35 -11.11 23.32
CA SER A 184 5.23 -10.74 24.21
C SER A 184 4.18 -9.80 23.61
N ALA A 185 4.18 -9.56 22.29
CA ALA A 185 3.17 -8.72 21.65
C ALA A 185 1.76 -9.34 21.64
N VAL A 186 1.68 -10.68 21.71
CA VAL A 186 0.41 -11.42 21.82
C VAL A 186 0.18 -11.73 23.29
N ASN A 187 -0.79 -11.07 23.89
CA ASN A 187 -1.28 -11.30 25.24
C ASN A 187 -2.61 -12.11 25.18
N THR A 188 -3.19 -12.40 26.34
CA THR A 188 -4.39 -13.25 26.44
C THR A 188 -5.63 -12.65 25.77
N SER A 189 -5.77 -11.32 25.65
CA SER A 189 -6.91 -10.71 24.95
C SER A 189 -6.86 -10.87 23.44
N GLU A 190 -5.70 -11.17 22.86
CA GLU A 190 -5.58 -11.44 21.42
C GLU A 190 -5.78 -12.92 21.06
N LEU A 191 -5.88 -13.80 22.07
CA LEU A 191 -6.22 -15.21 21.88
C LEU A 191 -7.69 -15.41 22.20
N ALA A 192 -8.47 -15.81 21.20
CA ALA A 192 -9.85 -16.23 21.43
C ALA A 192 -9.90 -17.47 22.34
N ASP A 193 -11.02 -17.64 23.03
CA ASP A 193 -11.28 -18.87 23.81
C ASP A 193 -11.13 -20.09 22.89
N ASP A 194 -10.48 -21.13 23.42
CA ASP A 194 -10.15 -22.39 22.72
C ASP A 194 -9.27 -22.23 21.45
N ALA A 195 -8.67 -21.06 21.22
CA ALA A 195 -7.80 -20.83 20.06
C ALA A 195 -6.55 -21.74 20.08
N VAL A 196 -6.08 -22.16 21.25
CA VAL A 196 -4.93 -23.07 21.40
C VAL A 196 -5.44 -24.50 21.60
N THR A 197 -5.57 -25.23 20.51
CA THR A 197 -5.95 -26.65 20.50
C THR A 197 -4.75 -27.56 20.82
N SER A 198 -5.00 -28.83 21.13
CA SER A 198 -3.94 -29.84 21.38
C SER A 198 -2.90 -29.90 20.26
N ASP A 199 -3.34 -29.80 19.01
CA ASP A 199 -2.47 -29.90 17.83
C ASP A 199 -1.52 -28.71 17.68
N LYS A 200 -1.84 -27.57 18.33
CA LYS A 200 -0.98 -26.39 18.37
C LYS A 200 0.06 -26.45 19.50
N ILE A 201 -0.07 -27.40 20.41
CA ILE A 201 0.85 -27.59 21.54
C ILE A 201 1.84 -28.70 21.18
N ALA A 202 3.10 -28.34 21.00
CA ALA A 202 4.15 -29.32 20.72
C ALA A 202 4.36 -30.28 21.91
N ASN A 203 4.81 -31.51 21.61
CA ASN A 203 5.18 -32.48 22.63
C ASN A 203 6.23 -31.89 23.59
N GLY A 204 5.92 -31.93 24.89
CA GLY A 204 6.81 -31.39 25.94
C GLY A 204 6.76 -29.87 26.12
N ALA A 205 5.92 -29.13 25.38
CA ALA A 205 5.78 -27.68 25.53
C ALA A 205 5.23 -27.27 26.91
N VAL A 206 4.35 -28.10 27.48
CA VAL A 206 3.82 -27.90 28.83
C VAL A 206 4.81 -28.47 29.84
N VAL A 207 5.73 -27.62 30.31
CA VAL A 207 6.71 -27.95 31.35
C VAL A 207 6.10 -27.82 32.75
N THR A 208 6.77 -28.38 33.76
CA THR A 208 6.30 -28.34 35.16
C THR A 208 6.04 -26.92 35.66
N ALA A 209 6.90 -25.95 35.31
CA ALA A 209 6.71 -24.55 35.68
C ALA A 209 5.47 -23.88 35.05
N ALA A 210 4.95 -24.44 33.95
CA ALA A 210 3.72 -23.96 33.31
C ALA A 210 2.44 -24.51 33.99
N ILE A 211 2.58 -25.53 34.84
CA ILE A 211 1.46 -26.13 35.58
C ILE A 211 1.48 -25.55 37.00
N ALA A 212 0.53 -24.67 37.28
CA ALA A 212 0.38 -24.12 38.63
C ALA A 212 0.12 -25.25 39.65
N SER A 213 0.60 -25.07 40.88
CA SER A 213 0.32 -26.00 41.99
C SER A 213 -1.20 -26.22 42.14
N ASP A 214 -1.58 -27.47 42.43
CA ASP A 214 -2.98 -27.90 42.61
C ASP A 214 -3.91 -27.69 41.39
N SER A 215 -3.38 -27.23 40.26
CA SER A 215 -4.18 -26.96 39.06
C SER A 215 -4.73 -28.24 38.42
N ILE A 216 -4.06 -29.38 38.59
CA ILE A 216 -4.56 -30.69 38.16
C ILE A 216 -5.42 -31.27 39.27
N THR A 217 -6.68 -30.86 39.28
CA THR A 217 -7.69 -31.34 40.22
C THR A 217 -8.14 -32.75 39.85
N ARG A 218 -8.82 -33.41 40.79
CA ARG A 218 -9.43 -34.73 40.61
C ARG A 218 -10.27 -34.87 39.35
N SER A 219 -11.05 -33.86 39.01
CA SER A 219 -11.91 -33.86 37.82
C SER A 219 -11.13 -33.84 36.49
N LYS A 220 -9.84 -33.48 36.52
CA LYS A 220 -8.95 -33.45 35.36
C LYS A 220 -8.20 -34.77 35.15
N ILE A 221 -8.25 -35.69 36.11
CA ILE A 221 -7.66 -37.03 36.01
C ILE A 221 -8.79 -38.02 35.78
N ALA A 222 -8.71 -38.77 34.69
CA ALA A 222 -9.71 -39.77 34.39
C ALA A 222 -9.58 -40.99 35.31
N GLY A 223 -10.73 -41.55 35.70
CA GLY A 223 -10.83 -42.72 36.59
C GLY A 223 -11.73 -42.44 37.79
N GLY A 224 -11.69 -43.35 38.75
CA GLY A 224 -12.56 -43.38 39.92
C GLY A 224 -11.92 -42.85 41.19
N TYR A 225 -12.76 -42.45 42.13
CA TYR A 225 -12.35 -42.06 43.47
C TYR A 225 -13.38 -42.48 44.52
N SER A 226 -12.90 -43.07 45.60
CA SER A 226 -13.71 -43.41 46.77
C SER A 226 -12.98 -42.96 48.03
N ASN A 227 -13.74 -42.33 48.92
CA ASN A 227 -13.31 -41.85 50.22
C ASN A 227 -14.31 -42.32 51.26
N GLY A 228 -14.06 -43.50 51.83
CA GLY A 228 -15.05 -44.19 52.66
C GLY A 228 -14.43 -45.28 53.50
N ALA A 229 -15.27 -46.00 54.25
CA ALA A 229 -14.81 -47.12 55.05
C ALA A 229 -14.98 -48.44 54.30
N ILE A 230 -14.01 -49.35 54.46
CA ILE A 230 -14.15 -50.75 54.06
C ILE A 230 -14.12 -51.63 55.30
N THR A 231 -14.75 -52.79 55.20
CA THR A 231 -14.76 -53.81 56.25
C THR A 231 -14.53 -55.17 55.62
N ALA A 232 -13.51 -55.87 56.09
CA ALA A 232 -13.17 -57.22 55.67
C ALA A 232 -13.03 -58.12 56.89
N THR A 233 -13.51 -59.35 56.77
CA THR A 233 -13.41 -60.39 57.81
C THR A 233 -12.89 -61.67 57.16
N VAL A 234 -11.67 -62.05 57.51
CA VAL A 234 -10.91 -63.11 56.83
C VAL A 234 -10.52 -64.18 57.85
N GLY A 235 -10.72 -65.45 57.49
CA GLY A 235 -10.34 -66.59 58.33
C GLY A 235 -8.82 -66.64 58.56
N GLY A 236 -8.39 -67.33 59.61
CA GLY A 236 -6.97 -67.43 59.94
C GLY A 236 -6.14 -68.07 58.81
N ASN A 237 -4.93 -67.55 58.58
CA ASN A 237 -4.00 -67.99 57.55
C ASN A 237 -4.61 -68.03 56.12
N THR A 238 -5.58 -67.17 55.82
CA THR A 238 -6.22 -67.11 54.48
C THR A 238 -6.21 -65.70 53.89
N CYS A 239 -6.40 -65.64 52.57
CA CYS A 239 -6.65 -64.40 51.85
C CYS A 239 -8.04 -64.47 51.20
N ARG A 240 -8.71 -63.32 51.10
CA ARG A 240 -9.99 -63.17 50.41
C ARG A 240 -10.01 -61.88 49.62
N ASP A 241 -10.64 -61.93 48.46
CA ASP A 241 -10.86 -60.78 47.60
C ASP A 241 -12.18 -60.09 48.00
N TYR A 242 -12.14 -58.76 48.06
CA TYR A 242 -13.25 -57.88 48.41
C TYR A 242 -13.42 -56.84 47.32
N ASP A 243 -14.63 -56.78 46.75
CA ASP A 243 -14.97 -55.75 45.79
C ASP A 243 -15.50 -54.50 46.52
N VAL A 244 -14.90 -53.36 46.20
CA VAL A 244 -15.25 -52.05 46.76
C VAL A 244 -15.84 -51.19 45.65
N GLY A 245 -16.99 -50.58 45.92
CA GLY A 245 -17.61 -49.62 45.01
C GLY A 245 -16.76 -48.36 44.88
N VAL A 246 -16.28 -48.09 43.66
CA VAL A 246 -15.53 -46.88 43.31
C VAL A 246 -16.11 -46.32 42.02
N GLY A 247 -17.00 -45.33 42.16
CA GLY A 247 -17.62 -44.67 41.01
C GLY A 247 -16.57 -44.07 40.08
N GLY A 248 -16.74 -44.28 38.77
CA GLY A 248 -15.79 -43.82 37.73
C GLY A 248 -14.63 -44.77 37.45
N ALA A 249 -14.46 -45.86 38.21
CA ALA A 249 -13.46 -46.87 37.88
C ALA A 249 -13.85 -47.66 36.63
N GLU A 250 -12.90 -47.91 35.73
CA GLU A 250 -13.06 -48.72 34.53
C GLU A 250 -12.07 -49.89 34.49
N VAL A 251 -12.41 -50.92 33.71
CA VAL A 251 -11.61 -52.16 33.63
C VAL A 251 -10.17 -51.82 33.22
N ASN A 252 -9.20 -52.38 33.96
CA ASN A 252 -7.76 -52.17 33.81
C ASN A 252 -7.21 -50.82 34.31
N ASP A 253 -8.00 -49.97 34.96
CA ASP A 253 -7.43 -48.81 35.64
C ASP A 253 -6.36 -49.23 36.67
N VAL A 254 -5.34 -48.40 36.83
CA VAL A 254 -4.34 -48.53 37.89
C VAL A 254 -4.96 -48.11 39.21
N VAL A 255 -4.87 -48.98 40.22
CA VAL A 255 -5.46 -48.73 41.55
C VAL A 255 -4.40 -48.27 42.54
N PHE A 256 -4.62 -47.09 43.09
CA PHE A 256 -3.91 -46.55 44.24
C PHE A 256 -4.80 -46.67 45.48
N PHE A 257 -4.24 -47.24 46.54
CA PHE A 257 -4.92 -47.45 47.82
C PHE A 257 -4.10 -46.82 48.93
N SER A 258 -4.75 -46.09 49.83
CA SER A 258 -4.16 -45.59 51.06
C SER A 258 -5.17 -45.67 52.20
N LEU A 259 -4.68 -45.85 53.43
CA LEU A 259 -5.46 -45.61 54.63
C LEU A 259 -5.63 -44.10 54.85
N GLN A 260 -6.73 -43.69 55.47
CA GLN A 260 -6.89 -42.33 55.99
C GLN A 260 -6.02 -42.13 57.25
N SER A 261 -5.69 -40.88 57.59
CA SER A 261 -4.70 -40.53 58.62
C SER A 261 -4.95 -41.08 60.03
N ALA A 262 -6.20 -41.47 60.36
CA ALA A 262 -6.57 -42.07 61.64
C ALA A 262 -6.87 -43.58 61.56
N ALA A 263 -6.80 -44.18 60.37
CA ALA A 263 -7.12 -45.59 60.17
C ALA A 263 -5.86 -46.46 60.37
N SER A 264 -5.97 -47.47 61.23
CA SER A 264 -4.94 -48.49 61.42
C SER A 264 -5.48 -49.86 61.05
N LEU A 265 -4.67 -50.67 60.37
CA LEU A 265 -4.98 -52.08 60.16
C LEU A 265 -4.77 -52.87 61.45
N THR A 266 -5.68 -53.81 61.72
CA THR A 266 -5.49 -54.82 62.77
C THR A 266 -4.18 -55.58 62.54
N GLN A 267 -3.50 -55.95 63.63
CA GLN A 267 -2.24 -56.68 63.54
C GLN A 267 -2.41 -57.98 62.72
N ASN A 268 -1.39 -58.32 61.93
CA ASN A 268 -1.39 -59.50 61.04
C ASN A 268 -2.43 -59.43 59.90
N MET A 269 -3.02 -58.28 59.60
CA MET A 269 -3.82 -58.06 58.40
C MET A 269 -3.02 -57.31 57.33
N LEU A 270 -3.14 -57.74 56.08
CA LEU A 270 -2.57 -57.08 54.90
C LEU A 270 -3.70 -56.77 53.91
N ILE A 271 -3.70 -55.57 53.34
CA ILE A 271 -4.59 -55.20 52.22
C ILE A 271 -3.72 -54.75 51.05
N GLN A 272 -4.03 -55.26 49.86
CA GLN A 272 -3.41 -54.80 48.62
C GLN A 272 -4.49 -54.60 47.54
N PRO A 273 -4.38 -53.55 46.71
CA PRO A 273 -5.22 -53.45 45.53
C PRO A 273 -4.83 -54.54 44.52
N LEU A 274 -5.82 -55.17 43.90
CA LEU A 274 -5.58 -56.26 42.94
C LEU A 274 -5.86 -55.82 41.50
N ARG A 275 -7.07 -55.34 41.21
CA ARG A 275 -7.50 -54.90 39.86
C ARG A 275 -8.85 -54.19 39.91
N VAL A 276 -9.27 -53.62 38.77
CA VAL A 276 -10.66 -53.22 38.49
C VAL A 276 -11.29 -54.28 37.56
N PRO A 277 -12.07 -55.26 38.09
CA PRO A 277 -12.62 -56.34 37.26
C PRO A 277 -13.79 -55.88 36.37
N SER A 278 -14.50 -54.83 36.75
CA SER A 278 -15.66 -54.29 36.05
C SER A 278 -15.86 -52.82 36.43
N ALA A 279 -16.66 -52.10 35.64
CA ALA A 279 -16.93 -50.69 35.88
C ALA A 279 -17.52 -50.48 37.29
N GLY A 280 -16.97 -49.51 38.02
CA GLY A 280 -17.43 -49.13 39.35
C GLY A 280 -16.94 -50.02 40.50
N LEU A 281 -16.14 -51.06 40.25
CA LEU A 281 -15.69 -52.00 41.29
C LEU A 281 -14.17 -52.15 41.31
N VAL A 282 -13.56 -51.98 42.48
CA VAL A 282 -12.14 -52.27 42.72
C VAL A 282 -12.04 -53.50 43.59
N THR A 283 -11.33 -54.53 43.13
CA THR A 283 -11.01 -55.69 43.95
C THR A 283 -9.77 -55.42 44.80
N LEU A 284 -9.91 -55.53 46.11
CA LEU A 284 -8.82 -55.56 47.07
C LEU A 284 -8.61 -57.00 47.55
N ARG A 285 -7.36 -57.42 47.73
CA ARG A 285 -7.05 -58.66 48.41
C ARG A 285 -6.69 -58.38 49.86
N VAL A 286 -7.43 -59.01 50.77
CA VAL A 286 -7.22 -58.92 52.21
C VAL A 286 -6.72 -60.28 52.72
N CYS A 287 -5.56 -60.29 53.34
CA CYS A 287 -4.94 -61.48 53.91
C CYS A 287 -4.87 -61.36 55.43
N ASN A 288 -5.28 -62.41 56.13
CA ASN A 288 -5.09 -62.57 57.56
C ASN A 288 -3.98 -63.59 57.80
N LEU A 289 -2.89 -63.13 58.40
CA LEU A 289 -1.70 -63.91 58.71
C LEU A 289 -1.73 -64.49 60.13
N ALA A 290 -2.74 -64.18 60.94
CA ALA A 290 -2.96 -64.83 62.23
C ALA A 290 -3.71 -66.15 62.06
N SER A 291 -3.63 -67.02 63.07
CA SER A 291 -4.28 -68.33 63.08
C SER A 291 -5.79 -68.29 63.36
N THR A 292 -6.31 -67.17 63.86
CA THR A 292 -7.73 -66.96 64.14
C THR A 292 -8.35 -66.00 63.14
N THR A 293 -9.67 -66.09 62.94
CA THR A 293 -10.42 -65.12 62.12
C THR A 293 -10.26 -63.70 62.67
N GLN A 294 -9.96 -62.75 61.79
CA GLN A 294 -9.83 -61.34 62.13
C GLN A 294 -10.68 -60.47 61.22
N SER A 295 -11.09 -59.31 61.74
CA SER A 295 -11.74 -58.26 60.98
C SER A 295 -10.86 -57.02 60.95
N THR A 296 -10.92 -56.26 59.86
CA THR A 296 -10.36 -54.91 59.80
C THR A 296 -11.16 -53.93 60.65
N GLY A 297 -12.41 -54.25 61.01
CA GLY A 297 -13.39 -53.24 61.42
C GLY A 297 -13.67 -52.24 60.29
N ASN A 298 -14.30 -51.12 60.62
CA ASN A 298 -14.53 -50.04 59.67
C ASN A 298 -13.26 -49.19 59.57
N ILE A 299 -12.45 -49.42 58.54
CA ILE A 299 -11.24 -48.63 58.28
C ILE A 299 -11.47 -47.64 57.16
N GLY A 300 -11.18 -46.36 57.42
CA GLY A 300 -11.23 -45.30 56.41
C GLY A 300 -10.12 -45.45 55.37
N VAL A 301 -10.48 -45.41 54.09
CA VAL A 301 -9.56 -45.59 52.97
C VAL A 301 -9.80 -44.55 51.88
N TYR A 302 -8.73 -44.24 51.15
CA TYR A 302 -8.76 -43.61 49.84
C TYR A 302 -8.48 -44.67 48.79
N ILE A 303 -9.39 -44.80 47.82
CA ILE A 303 -9.18 -45.61 46.63
C ILE A 303 -9.27 -44.69 45.42
N LEU A 304 -8.24 -44.74 44.60
CA LEU A 304 -8.10 -43.94 43.39
C LEU A 304 -7.79 -44.88 42.24
N THR A 305 -8.57 -44.80 41.15
CA THR A 305 -8.22 -45.45 39.89
C THR A 305 -7.82 -44.43 38.82
N MET A 306 -6.83 -44.76 37.98
CA MET A 306 -6.37 -43.91 36.87
C MET A 306 -6.29 -44.71 35.57
N ARG A 307 -6.63 -44.07 34.45
CA ARG A 307 -6.49 -44.62 33.08
C ARG A 307 -5.59 -43.77 32.21
#